data_AF-Q4S6I0-F1
#
_entry.id   AF-Q4S6I0-F1
#
_cell.length_a   1.000
_cell.length_b   1.000
_cell.length_c   1.000
_cell.angle_alpha   90.00
_cell.angle_beta   90.00
_cell.angle_gamma   90.00
#
_symmetry.space_group_name_H-M   'P 1'
#
loop_
_entity.id
_entity.type
_entity.pdbx_description
1 polymer ?
#
loop_
_entity_poly.entity_id
_entity_poly.type
_entity_poly.pdbx_seq_one_letter_code
_entity_poly.pdbx_strand_id
1 'polypeptide(L)'
;MATRQKRLFARLVLDAAYSFFLPPFSFQIRVGALYLLYSLYECQSAAPRAQVRVALKDWEDIQAFERDAGEAQHLDVVYILRQLMRQKGFHFAAMPTLLSYNKKRKAQRSQRCEGFMEAPSRPQELVSAELLEELSHVHGLYDKLKVSAFASVERPVSSVQLSRNDLVPRLHATMLDYHQW
;
A
#
# COMPACT_ATOMS: atom_id res chain seq x y z
N MET A 1 -4.59 35.26 -19.86
CA MET A 1 -4.52 33.87 -20.35
C MET A 1 -3.66 32.94 -19.48
N ALA A 2 -2.50 33.40 -18.97
CA ALA A 2 -1.58 32.60 -18.15
C ALA A 2 -2.22 31.95 -16.89
N THR A 3 -3.07 32.66 -16.15
CA THR A 3 -3.72 32.12 -14.94
C THR A 3 -4.65 30.94 -15.23
N ARG A 4 -5.35 30.96 -16.36
CA ARG A 4 -6.22 29.85 -16.79
C ARG A 4 -5.39 28.61 -17.12
N GLN A 5 -4.28 28.78 -17.83
CA GLN A 5 -3.37 27.68 -18.17
C GLN A 5 -2.74 27.06 -16.93
N LYS A 6 -2.26 27.87 -15.98
CA LYS A 6 -1.73 27.40 -14.68
C LYS A 6 -2.76 26.55 -13.93
N ARG A 7 -4.02 27.00 -13.89
CA ARG A 7 -5.10 26.26 -13.22
C ARG A 7 -5.46 24.95 -13.93
N LEU A 8 -5.47 24.96 -15.27
CA LEU A 8 -5.69 23.76 -16.06
C LEU A 8 -4.57 22.74 -15.85
N PHE A 9 -3.33 23.20 -15.83
CA PHE A 9 -2.17 22.37 -15.53
C PHE A 9 -2.25 21.79 -14.12
N ALA A 10 -2.50 22.63 -13.10
CA ALA A 10 -2.65 22.16 -11.72
C ALA A 10 -3.72 21.06 -11.59
N ARG A 11 -4.89 21.26 -12.22
CA ARG A 11 -5.94 20.22 -12.25
C ARG A 11 -5.48 18.93 -12.93
N LEU A 12 -4.82 19.04 -14.09
CA LEU A 12 -4.33 17.88 -14.83
C LEU A 12 -3.36 17.04 -14.00
N VAL A 13 -2.39 17.68 -13.34
CA VAL A 13 -1.38 16.97 -12.55
C VAL A 13 -1.97 16.40 -11.26
N LEU A 14 -2.89 17.12 -10.60
CA LEU A 14 -3.62 16.60 -9.45
C LEU A 14 -4.49 15.39 -9.83
N ASP A 15 -5.22 15.45 -10.94
CA ASP A 15 -6.04 14.33 -11.44
C ASP A 15 -5.15 13.11 -11.77
N ALA A 16 -3.96 13.34 -12.33
CA ALA A 16 -3.00 12.28 -12.62
C ALA A 16 -2.48 11.63 -11.32
N ALA A 17 -2.05 12.41 -10.34
CA ALA A 17 -1.59 11.89 -9.05
C ALA A 17 -2.71 11.16 -8.29
N TYR A 18 -3.92 11.71 -8.29
CA TYR A 18 -5.09 11.09 -7.64
C TYR A 18 -5.41 9.70 -8.21
N SER A 19 -5.15 9.49 -9.50
CA SER A 19 -5.38 8.17 -10.12
C SER A 19 -4.55 7.05 -9.48
N PHE A 20 -3.41 7.34 -8.86
CA PHE A 20 -2.55 6.37 -8.16
C PHE A 20 -2.82 6.27 -6.65
N PHE A 21 -3.66 7.16 -6.10
CA PHE A 21 -3.93 7.22 -4.66
C PHE A 21 -4.96 6.18 -4.20
N LEU A 22 -5.82 5.71 -5.09
CA LEU A 22 -6.90 4.78 -4.80
C LEU A 22 -6.52 3.33 -5.13
N PRO A 23 -7.26 2.32 -4.63
CA PRO A 23 -7.12 0.94 -5.09
C PRO A 23 -7.23 0.85 -6.64
N PRO A 24 -6.51 -0.09 -7.28
CA PRO A 24 -5.83 -1.26 -6.72
C PRO A 24 -4.31 -1.08 -6.54
N PHE A 25 -3.82 0.15 -6.39
CA PHE A 25 -2.39 0.38 -6.21
C PHE A 25 -1.91 -0.06 -4.82
N SER A 26 -0.69 -0.58 -4.74
CA SER A 26 -0.08 -0.98 -3.46
C SER A 26 0.05 0.18 -2.49
N PHE A 27 0.08 -0.12 -1.19
CA PHE A 27 0.18 0.89 -0.13
C PHE A 27 1.29 1.93 -0.37
N GLN A 28 2.50 1.49 -0.74
CA GLN A 28 3.64 2.39 -1.00
C GLN A 28 3.39 3.36 -2.17
N ILE A 29 2.75 2.88 -3.24
CA ILE A 29 2.40 3.72 -4.39
C ILE A 29 1.33 4.73 -4.00
N ARG A 30 0.34 4.32 -3.20
CA ARG A 30 -0.72 5.22 -2.69
C ARG A 30 -0.15 6.29 -1.76
N VAL A 31 0.80 5.94 -0.88
CA VAL A 31 1.55 6.90 -0.05
C VAL A 31 2.30 7.90 -0.92
N GLY A 32 3.06 7.42 -1.92
CA GLY A 32 3.77 8.30 -2.85
C GLY A 32 2.84 9.24 -3.62
N ALA A 33 1.68 8.74 -4.06
CA ALA A 33 0.64 9.54 -4.70
C ALA A 33 0.09 10.62 -3.76
N LEU A 34 -0.11 10.33 -2.47
CA LEU A 34 -0.54 11.31 -1.48
C LEU A 34 0.53 12.42 -1.28
N TYR A 35 1.81 12.06 -1.23
CA TYR A 35 2.90 13.04 -1.13
C TYR A 35 2.97 13.94 -2.36
N LEU A 36 2.77 13.37 -3.55
CA LEU A 36 2.64 14.13 -4.78
C LEU A 36 1.42 15.06 -4.73
N LEU A 37 0.25 14.59 -4.30
CA LEU A 37 -0.93 15.44 -4.16
C LEU A 37 -0.68 16.62 -3.22
N TYR A 38 -0.04 16.38 -2.08
CA TYR A 38 0.27 17.43 -1.11
C TYR A 38 1.25 18.46 -1.65
N SER A 39 2.39 18.00 -2.17
CA SER A 39 3.40 18.89 -2.74
C SER A 39 2.85 19.70 -3.92
N LEU A 40 2.11 19.05 -4.83
CA LEU A 40 1.47 19.73 -5.95
C LEU A 40 0.42 20.74 -5.49
N TYR A 41 -0.30 20.48 -4.40
CA TYR A 41 -1.28 21.41 -3.83
C TYR A 41 -0.63 22.65 -3.19
N GLU A 42 0.46 22.47 -2.46
CA GLU A 42 1.16 23.59 -1.80
C GLU A 42 1.97 24.44 -2.80
N CYS A 43 2.57 23.81 -3.81
CA CYS A 43 3.40 24.49 -4.81
C CYS A 43 2.58 25.15 -5.94
N GLN A 44 1.24 25.17 -5.87
CA GLN A 44 0.45 25.78 -6.94
C GLN A 44 0.69 27.28 -7.02
N SER A 45 1.10 27.73 -8.21
CA SER A 45 1.16 29.17 -8.55
C SER A 45 -0.18 29.73 -9.05
N ALA A 46 -1.24 28.92 -9.06
CA ALA A 46 -2.57 29.33 -9.48
C ALA A 46 -3.37 29.89 -8.29
N ALA A 47 -3.98 31.06 -8.48
CA ALA A 47 -4.92 31.65 -7.53
C ALA A 47 -6.32 31.76 -8.17
N PRO A 48 -7.38 31.23 -7.52
CA PRO A 48 -7.37 30.38 -6.33
C PRO A 48 -6.73 29.00 -6.61
N ARG A 49 -6.21 28.35 -5.55
CA ARG A 49 -5.65 26.98 -5.64
C ARG A 49 -6.70 26.00 -6.16
N ALA A 50 -6.31 25.14 -7.09
CA ALA A 50 -7.12 24.04 -7.55
C ALA A 50 -7.19 22.94 -6.48
N GLN A 51 -8.41 22.54 -6.14
CA GLN A 51 -8.69 21.44 -5.22
C GLN A 51 -8.61 20.08 -5.94
N VAL A 52 -8.24 19.05 -5.19
CA VAL A 52 -8.28 17.65 -5.61
C VAL A 52 -9.72 17.18 -5.61
N ARG A 53 -10.21 16.67 -6.74
CA ARG A 53 -11.59 16.18 -6.85
C ARG A 53 -11.66 14.75 -6.34
N VAL A 54 -12.46 14.53 -5.30
CA VAL A 54 -12.66 13.22 -4.69
C VAL A 54 -14.06 12.74 -4.99
N ALA A 55 -14.21 11.54 -5.55
CA ALA A 55 -15.54 10.98 -5.74
C ALA A 55 -16.10 10.56 -4.38
N LEU A 56 -17.39 10.79 -4.14
CA LEU A 56 -17.98 10.43 -2.84
C LEU A 56 -17.86 8.92 -2.53
N LYS A 57 -17.93 8.08 -3.56
CA LYS A 57 -17.73 6.62 -3.44
C LYS A 57 -16.31 6.23 -3.03
N ASP A 58 -15.31 7.05 -3.34
CA ASP A 58 -13.90 6.76 -3.05
C ASP A 58 -13.54 7.16 -1.62
N TRP A 59 -14.47 7.79 -0.89
CA TRP A 59 -14.21 8.28 0.47
C TRP A 59 -13.97 7.15 1.47
N GLU A 60 -14.72 6.04 1.35
CA GLU A 60 -14.55 4.87 2.21
C GLU A 60 -13.13 4.28 2.07
N ASP A 61 -12.60 4.21 0.86
CA ASP A 61 -11.23 3.75 0.58
C ASP A 61 -10.15 4.67 1.16
N ILE A 62 -10.41 5.98 1.20
CA ILE A 62 -9.52 6.98 1.79
C ILE A 62 -9.53 6.84 3.32
N GLN A 63 -10.70 6.65 3.92
CA GLN A 63 -10.83 6.41 5.36
C GLN A 63 -10.18 5.09 5.78
N ALA A 64 -10.31 4.04 4.96
CA ALA A 64 -9.61 2.78 5.19
C ALA A 64 -8.09 2.99 5.17
N PHE A 65 -7.58 3.66 4.14
CA PHE A 65 -6.16 3.97 4.03
C PHE A 65 -5.61 4.79 5.19
N GLU A 66 -6.37 5.76 5.73
CA GLU A 66 -5.95 6.51 6.91
C GLU A 66 -5.80 5.60 8.14
N ARG A 67 -6.74 4.66 8.34
CA ARG A 67 -6.67 3.68 9.42
C ARG A 67 -5.46 2.77 9.26
N ASP A 68 -5.29 2.19 8.07
CA ASP A 68 -4.16 1.30 7.76
C ASP A 68 -2.82 2.01 7.99
N ALA A 69 -2.70 3.28 7.57
CA ALA A 69 -1.51 4.09 7.81
C ALA A 69 -1.28 4.37 9.29
N GLY A 70 -2.34 4.59 10.07
CA GLY A 70 -2.27 4.76 11.52
C GLY A 70 -1.82 3.48 12.25
N GLU A 71 -2.39 2.34 11.88
CA GLU A 71 -2.03 1.03 12.43
C GLU A 71 -0.57 0.67 12.10
N ALA A 72 -0.13 0.95 10.87
CA ALA A 72 1.25 0.76 10.43
C ALA A 72 2.23 1.84 10.94
N GLN A 73 1.81 2.77 11.80
CA GLN A 73 2.62 3.86 12.36
C GLN A 73 3.23 4.82 11.32
N HIS A 74 2.62 4.94 10.14
CA HIS A 74 2.96 5.94 9.13
C HIS A 74 2.32 7.30 9.45
N LEU A 75 2.81 7.92 10.54
CA LEU A 75 2.24 9.16 11.08
C LEU A 75 2.38 10.36 10.14
N ASP A 76 3.42 10.36 9.29
CA ASP A 76 3.66 11.34 8.23
C ASP A 76 2.54 11.32 7.18
N VAL A 77 2.12 10.14 6.75
CA VAL A 77 1.00 9.92 5.82
C VAL A 77 -0.29 10.46 6.40
N VAL A 78 -0.60 10.07 7.64
CA VAL A 78 -1.81 10.52 8.36
C VAL A 78 -1.81 12.04 8.52
N TYR A 79 -0.65 12.61 8.89
CA TYR A 79 -0.49 14.06 9.02
C TYR A 79 -0.80 14.79 7.71
N ILE A 80 -0.22 14.35 6.60
CA ILE A 80 -0.40 14.97 5.29
C ILE A 80 -1.87 14.89 4.83
N LEU A 81 -2.51 13.74 5.01
CA LEU A 81 -3.93 13.58 4.63
C LEU A 81 -4.81 14.56 5.43
N ARG A 82 -4.64 14.61 6.75
CA ARG A 82 -5.39 15.53 7.62
C ARG A 82 -5.07 16.99 7.32
N GLN A 83 -3.83 17.28 6.96
CA GLN A 83 -3.41 18.63 6.57
C GLN A 83 -4.13 19.09 5.31
N LEU A 84 -4.22 18.24 4.28
CA LEU A 84 -4.99 18.52 3.06
C LEU A 84 -6.48 18.74 3.36
N MET A 85 -7.07 17.95 4.24
CA MET A 85 -8.45 18.14 4.68
C MET A 85 -8.65 19.49 5.39
N ARG A 86 -7.76 19.83 6.34
CA ARG A 86 -7.81 21.09 7.10
C ARG A 86 -7.72 22.31 6.19
N GLN A 87 -6.89 22.23 5.15
CA GLN A 87 -6.72 23.29 4.16
C GLN A 87 -7.82 23.33 3.09
N LYS A 88 -8.86 22.49 3.22
CA LYS A 88 -9.93 22.32 2.23
C LYS A 88 -9.38 21.99 0.84
N GLY A 89 -8.31 21.20 0.78
CA GLY A 89 -7.67 20.76 -0.46
C GLY A 89 -8.53 19.78 -1.26
N PHE A 90 -9.47 19.10 -0.62
CA PHE A 90 -10.41 18.18 -1.28
C PHE A 90 -11.72 18.87 -1.65
N HIS A 91 -12.20 18.57 -2.86
CA HIS A 91 -13.52 18.92 -3.37
C HIS A 91 -14.30 17.64 -3.65
N PHE A 92 -15.29 17.35 -2.82
CA PHE A 92 -16.16 16.20 -2.98
C PHE A 92 -17.11 16.39 -4.16
N ALA A 93 -17.11 15.43 -5.08
CA ALA A 93 -17.92 15.45 -6.29
C ALA A 93 -18.50 14.08 -6.59
N ALA A 94 -19.50 14.02 -7.48
CA ALA A 94 -20.05 12.74 -7.93
C ALA A 94 -19.04 11.92 -8.76
N MET A 95 -18.14 12.60 -9.49
CA MET A 95 -17.10 11.99 -10.32
C MET A 95 -15.77 12.74 -10.12
N PRO A 96 -14.64 12.01 -10.05
CA PRO A 96 -13.33 12.60 -9.84
C PRO A 96 -12.92 13.41 -11.08
N THR A 97 -13.15 12.86 -12.28
CA THR A 97 -12.91 13.56 -13.55
C THR A 97 -14.07 14.46 -13.95
N LEU A 98 -13.76 15.64 -14.52
CA LEU A 98 -14.78 16.50 -15.10
C LEU A 98 -15.36 15.87 -16.38
N LEU A 99 -16.65 15.58 -16.39
CA LEU A 99 -17.34 15.12 -17.59
C LEU A 99 -17.42 16.27 -18.60
N SER A 100 -16.89 16.05 -19.81
CA SER A 100 -17.01 16.98 -20.92
C SER A 100 -17.54 16.25 -22.14
N TYR A 101 -18.54 16.82 -22.79
CA TYR A 101 -19.09 16.25 -24.02
C TYR A 101 -18.11 16.47 -25.17
N ASN A 102 -17.41 15.41 -25.57
CA ASN A 102 -16.47 15.43 -26.69
C ASN A 102 -16.80 14.29 -27.66
N LYS A 103 -17.49 14.59 -28.76
CA LYS A 103 -17.94 13.62 -29.80
C LYS A 103 -16.82 12.77 -30.44
N LYS A 104 -15.54 13.08 -30.21
CA LYS A 104 -14.40 12.48 -30.95
C LYS A 104 -13.29 11.85 -30.09
N ARG A 105 -13.42 11.81 -28.77
CA ARG A 105 -12.31 11.30 -27.93
C ARG A 105 -12.51 9.82 -27.65
N LYS A 106 -11.76 8.95 -28.35
CA LYS A 106 -11.51 7.58 -27.85
C LYS A 106 -11.00 7.74 -26.41
N ALA A 107 -11.66 7.11 -25.45
CA ALA A 107 -11.21 7.09 -24.07
C ALA A 107 -9.82 6.44 -24.05
N GLN A 108 -8.77 7.27 -24.03
CA GLN A 108 -7.41 6.80 -23.90
C GLN A 108 -7.28 6.33 -22.46
N ARG A 109 -7.53 5.03 -22.25
CA ARG A 109 -7.31 4.37 -20.97
C ARG A 109 -5.83 4.54 -20.68
N SER A 110 -5.50 5.24 -19.58
CA SER A 110 -4.13 5.33 -19.11
C SER A 110 -3.61 3.90 -18.95
N GLN A 111 -2.45 3.65 -19.54
CA GLN A 111 -1.76 2.37 -19.46
C GLN A 111 -1.49 2.12 -17.98
N ARG A 112 -2.25 1.20 -17.37
CA ARG A 112 -2.07 0.86 -15.96
C ARG A 112 -0.73 0.14 -15.84
N CYS A 113 0.16 0.65 -14.99
CA CYS A 113 1.38 -0.07 -14.63
C CYS A 113 0.99 -1.21 -13.70
N GLU A 114 0.83 -2.43 -14.24
CA GLU A 114 0.45 -3.61 -13.46
C GLU A 114 1.41 -3.86 -12.29
N GLY A 115 2.70 -3.58 -12.46
CA GLY A 115 3.69 -3.70 -11.38
C GLY A 115 3.49 -2.75 -10.18
N PHE A 116 2.61 -1.74 -10.28
CA PHE A 116 2.27 -0.86 -9.16
C PHE A 116 1.03 -1.32 -8.40
N MET A 117 0.28 -2.26 -8.98
CA MET A 117 -0.91 -2.82 -8.36
C MET A 117 -0.53 -3.77 -7.23
N GLU A 118 -1.39 -3.85 -6.23
CA GLU A 118 -1.27 -4.83 -5.17
C GLU A 118 -1.58 -6.22 -5.75
N ALA A 119 -0.55 -7.05 -5.90
CA ALA A 119 -0.72 -8.41 -6.39
C ALA A 119 -1.41 -9.27 -5.31
N PRO A 120 -2.50 -9.98 -5.63
CA PRO A 120 -3.21 -10.82 -4.67
C PRO A 120 -2.41 -12.06 -4.21
N SER A 121 -1.26 -12.35 -4.84
CA SER A 121 -0.54 -13.64 -4.73
C SER A 121 0.72 -13.64 -3.86
N ARG A 122 1.07 -12.53 -3.19
CA ARG A 122 2.38 -12.40 -2.51
C ARG A 122 2.70 -13.52 -1.50
N PRO A 123 1.79 -13.97 -0.62
CA PRO A 123 2.12 -15.05 0.33
C PRO A 123 2.39 -16.39 -0.34
N GLN A 124 1.73 -16.68 -1.48
CA GLN A 124 1.82 -17.95 -2.20
C GLN A 124 3.12 -18.04 -3.03
N GLU A 125 3.52 -16.91 -3.61
CA GLU A 125 4.80 -16.78 -4.30
C GLU A 125 5.98 -16.83 -3.32
N LEU A 126 5.81 -16.32 -2.10
CA LEU A 126 6.85 -16.30 -1.07
C LEU A 126 6.94 -17.61 -0.28
N VAL A 127 5.83 -18.31 -0.04
CA VAL A 127 5.77 -19.56 0.74
C VAL A 127 5.40 -20.71 -0.19
N SER A 128 6.36 -21.10 -1.04
CA SER A 128 6.22 -22.27 -1.89
C SER A 128 6.38 -23.57 -1.10
N ALA A 129 5.84 -24.66 -1.63
CA ALA A 129 6.03 -26.00 -1.04
C ALA A 129 7.53 -26.36 -0.95
N GLU A 130 8.31 -26.00 -1.97
CA GLU A 130 9.77 -26.17 -2.00
C GLU A 130 10.45 -25.40 -0.86
N LEU A 131 10.06 -24.14 -0.61
CA LEU A 131 10.62 -23.36 0.49
C LEU A 131 10.28 -23.97 1.86
N LEU A 132 9.05 -24.44 2.06
CA LEU A 132 8.62 -25.08 3.31
C LEU A 132 9.38 -26.38 3.57
N GLU A 133 9.66 -27.17 2.52
CA GLU A 133 10.48 -28.37 2.61
C GLU A 133 11.92 -28.04 3.01
N GLU A 134 12.55 -27.07 2.36
CA GLU A 134 13.89 -26.58 2.70
C GLU A 134 13.96 -26.05 4.15
N LEU A 135 12.98 -25.26 4.57
CA LEU A 135 12.87 -24.78 5.95
C LEU A 135 12.74 -25.93 6.96
N SER A 136 11.95 -26.96 6.63
CA SER A 136 11.80 -28.14 7.49
C SER A 136 13.10 -28.93 7.61
N HIS A 137 13.86 -29.03 6.51
CA HIS A 137 15.13 -29.71 6.47
C HIS A 137 16.18 -28.95 7.30
N VAL A 138 16.32 -27.64 7.11
CA VAL A 138 17.22 -26.79 7.91
C VAL A 138 16.87 -26.86 9.40
N HIS A 139 15.58 -26.85 9.75
CA HIS A 139 15.13 -26.99 11.14
C HIS A 139 15.57 -28.34 11.73
N GLY A 140 15.37 -29.45 11.01
CA GLY A 140 15.81 -30.77 11.44
C GLY A 140 17.33 -30.91 11.58
N LEU A 141 18.11 -30.25 10.71
CA LEU A 141 19.58 -30.20 10.83
C LEU A 141 20.01 -29.40 12.05
N TYR A 142 19.38 -28.25 12.30
CA TYR A 142 19.64 -27.42 13.47
C TYR A 142 19.33 -28.17 14.77
N ASP A 143 18.22 -28.90 14.84
CA ASP A 143 17.87 -29.67 16.03
C ASP A 143 18.86 -30.81 16.30
N LYS A 144 19.30 -31.52 15.25
CA LYS A 144 20.36 -32.54 15.38
C LYS A 144 21.66 -31.92 15.91
N LEU A 145 22.05 -30.77 15.37
CA LEU A 145 23.26 -30.05 15.80
C LEU A 145 23.13 -29.58 17.25
N LYS A 146 21.97 -29.02 17.61
CA LYS A 146 21.65 -28.60 18.98
C LYS A 146 21.75 -29.77 19.95
N VAL A 147 21.14 -30.92 19.64
CA VAL A 147 21.24 -32.12 20.49
C VAL A 147 22.69 -32.56 20.64
N SER A 148 23.49 -32.56 19.56
CA SER A 148 24.90 -32.96 19.63
C SER A 148 25.79 -32.00 20.42
N ALA A 149 25.57 -30.68 20.30
CA ALA A 149 26.37 -29.64 20.94
C ALA A 149 26.05 -29.49 22.43
N PHE A 150 24.83 -29.81 22.84
CA PHE A 150 24.37 -29.71 24.23
C PHE A 150 24.25 -31.07 24.94
N ALA A 151 24.69 -32.18 24.31
CA ALA A 151 24.68 -33.52 24.90
C ALA A 151 25.51 -33.65 26.19
N SER A 152 26.43 -32.72 26.46
CA SER A 152 27.27 -32.69 27.66
C SER A 152 26.70 -31.89 28.84
N VAL A 153 25.54 -31.24 28.69
CA VAL A 153 24.92 -30.40 29.73
C VAL A 153 23.66 -31.08 30.25
N GLU A 154 23.69 -31.59 31.49
CA GLU A 154 22.61 -32.37 32.14
C GLU A 154 21.29 -31.62 32.37
N ARG A 155 21.18 -30.34 31.98
CA ARG A 155 19.94 -29.57 32.04
C ARG A 155 19.65 -28.92 30.70
N PRO A 156 18.49 -29.20 30.07
CA PRO A 156 18.07 -28.43 28.90
C PRO A 156 17.80 -27.01 29.36
N VAL A 157 18.73 -26.10 29.06
CA VAL A 157 18.55 -24.70 29.42
C VAL A 157 17.48 -24.15 28.47
N SER A 158 16.29 -23.88 29.02
CA SER A 158 15.18 -23.24 28.31
C SER A 158 15.60 -21.90 27.66
N SER A 159 16.71 -21.31 28.12
CA SER A 159 17.33 -20.11 27.53
C SER A 159 17.94 -20.30 26.13
N VAL A 160 18.07 -21.54 25.62
CA VAL A 160 18.65 -21.84 24.29
C VAL A 160 17.57 -22.22 23.25
N GLN A 161 16.28 -22.24 23.63
CA GLN A 161 15.17 -22.39 22.68
C GLN A 161 14.82 -21.04 22.04
N LEU A 162 15.67 -20.60 21.11
CA LEU A 162 15.39 -19.45 20.25
C LEU A 162 14.46 -19.80 19.07
N SER A 163 14.38 -21.08 18.70
CA SER A 163 13.49 -21.59 17.66
C SER A 163 12.16 -22.05 18.24
N ARG A 164 11.05 -21.67 17.59
CA ARG A 164 9.72 -22.24 17.87
C ARG A 164 9.61 -23.59 17.17
N ASN A 165 9.30 -24.66 17.90
CA ASN A 165 9.23 -26.03 17.37
C ASN A 165 8.20 -26.21 16.24
N ASP A 166 7.13 -25.40 16.23
CA ASP A 166 6.05 -25.51 15.24
C ASP A 166 6.05 -24.38 14.20
N LEU A 167 7.22 -23.85 13.86
CA LEU A 167 7.29 -22.74 12.90
C LEU A 167 6.73 -23.12 11.51
N VAL A 168 7.21 -24.22 10.93
CA VAL A 168 6.84 -24.67 9.57
C VAL A 168 5.37 -25.07 9.47
N PRO A 169 4.82 -25.91 10.37
CA PRO A 169 3.40 -26.27 10.33
C PRO A 169 2.48 -25.07 10.51
N ARG A 170 2.83 -24.13 11.40
CA ARG A 170 2.03 -22.91 11.59
C ARG A 170 2.09 -21.98 10.40
N LEU A 171 3.25 -21.82 9.76
CA LEU A 171 3.37 -21.01 8.54
C LEU A 171 2.49 -21.57 7.42
N HIS A 172 2.51 -22.89 7.23
CA HIS A 172 1.64 -23.56 6.27
C HIS A 172 0.15 -23.39 6.63
N ALA A 173 -0.23 -23.54 7.89
CA ALA A 173 -1.60 -23.32 8.34
C ALA A 173 -2.07 -21.88 8.10
N THR A 174 -1.26 -20.88 8.46
CA THR A 174 -1.59 -19.46 8.21
C THR A 174 -1.72 -19.13 6.72
N MET A 175 -0.96 -19.82 5.87
CA MET A 175 -1.05 -19.66 4.42
C MET A 175 -2.35 -20.28 3.87
N LEU A 176 -2.77 -21.44 4.41
CA LEU A 176 -4.07 -22.04 4.10
C LEU A 176 -5.25 -21.18 4.60
N ASP A 177 -5.14 -20.59 5.79
CA ASP A 177 -6.15 -19.68 6.33
C ASP A 177 -6.30 -18.44 5.46
N TYR A 178 -5.18 -17.87 4.99
CA TYR A 178 -5.19 -16.75 4.04
C TYR A 178 -5.81 -17.15 2.70
N HIS A 179 -5.65 -18.40 2.26
CA HIS A 179 -6.29 -18.91 1.04
C HIS A 179 -7.82 -18.99 1.12
N GLN A 180 -8.38 -19.11 2.33
CA GLN A 180 -9.83 -19.25 2.55
C GLN A 180 -10.54 -17.93 2.81
N TRP A 181 -9.80 -16.86 3.10
CA TRP A 181 -10.28 -15.49 3.25
C TRP A 181 -10.54 -14.81 1.89
#